data_AF-A0A4D4L4P8-F1
#
_entry.id   AF-A0A4D4L4P8-F1
#
_cell.length_a   1.000
_cell.length_b   1.000
_cell.length_c   1.000
_cell.angle_alpha   90.00
_cell.angle_beta   90.00
_cell.angle_gamma   90.00
#
_symmetry.space_group_name_H-M   'P 1'
#
loop_
_entity.id
_entity.type
_entity.pdbx_description
1 polymer ?
#
loop_
_entity_poly.entity_id
_entity_poly.type
_entity_poly.pdbx_seq_one_letter_code
_entity_poly.pdbx_strand_id
1 'polypeptide(L)'
;MVIEHCMSRKAWNLPFLAEPSEVAALRRIVRTHLTLWGLPDLVEVAQICVSELVANVITHVGAGTPTTLVVAMKGTHVRIEVHDPDGKALPTLVSATSASESGRGLALVTAMADRWG
;
A
#
# COMPACT_ATOMS: atom_id res chain seq x y z
N MET A 1 28.67 19.66 2.51
CA MET A 1 27.37 20.28 2.21
C MET A 1 26.72 19.46 1.10
N VAL A 2 26.03 18.38 1.44
CA VAL A 2 25.30 17.55 0.47
C VAL A 2 23.92 18.15 0.33
N ILE A 3 23.61 18.67 -0.86
CA ILE A 3 22.26 19.11 -1.21
C ILE A 3 21.44 17.82 -1.35
N GLU A 4 20.67 17.46 -0.32
CA GLU A 4 19.60 16.48 -0.40
C GLU A 4 18.60 16.96 -1.46
N HIS A 5 18.80 16.54 -2.71
CA HIS A 5 17.80 16.69 -3.75
C HIS A 5 16.64 15.77 -3.37
N CYS A 6 15.71 16.30 -2.59
CA CYS A 6 14.44 15.67 -2.28
C CYS A 6 13.69 15.42 -3.59
N MET A 7 13.79 14.20 -4.13
CA MET A 7 13.12 13.79 -5.36
C MET A 7 11.62 13.65 -5.08
N SER A 8 10.91 14.78 -5.01
CA SER A 8 9.45 14.78 -4.95
C SER A 8 8.91 14.36 -6.32
N ARG A 9 8.57 13.08 -6.50
CA ARG A 9 7.83 12.63 -7.68
C ARG A 9 6.35 12.81 -7.43
N LYS A 10 5.63 13.37 -8.41
CA LYS A 10 4.17 13.59 -8.33
C LYS A 10 3.49 12.28 -7.95
N ALA A 11 2.63 12.33 -6.94
CA ALA A 11 1.81 11.20 -6.53
C ALA A 11 1.01 10.68 -7.72
N TRP A 12 1.07 9.36 -7.91
CA TRP A 12 0.27 8.68 -8.91
C TRP A 12 -0.93 8.04 -8.22
N ASN A 13 -2.12 8.34 -8.73
CA ASN A 13 -3.40 7.86 -8.21
C ASN A 13 -3.99 6.88 -9.22
N LEU A 14 -4.40 5.71 -8.73
CA LEU A 14 -5.05 4.68 -9.53
C LEU A 14 -6.40 4.32 -8.91
N PRO A 15 -7.53 4.73 -9.51
CA PRO A 15 -8.83 4.23 -9.10
C PRO A 15 -9.02 2.78 -9.54
N PHE A 16 -9.63 1.96 -8.68
CA PHE A 16 -9.96 0.55 -8.93
C PHE A 16 -11.19 0.14 -8.10
N LEU A 17 -11.73 -1.05 -8.36
CA LEU A 17 -12.75 -1.67 -7.51
C LEU A 17 -12.05 -2.67 -6.58
N ALA A 18 -12.31 -2.61 -5.28
CA ALA A 18 -11.71 -3.50 -4.31
C ALA A 18 -12.24 -4.93 -4.49
N GLU A 19 -11.58 -5.69 -5.36
CA GLU A 19 -11.92 -7.08 -5.67
C GLU A 19 -10.67 -7.97 -5.54
N PRO A 20 -10.79 -9.22 -5.06
CA PRO A 20 -9.64 -10.12 -4.95
C PRO A 20 -8.88 -10.32 -6.27
N SER A 21 -9.58 -10.27 -7.41
CA SER A 21 -8.98 -10.38 -8.74
C SER A 21 -8.08 -9.21 -9.11
N GLU A 22 -8.30 -8.02 -8.54
CA GLU A 22 -7.52 -6.82 -8.84
C GLU A 22 -6.15 -6.80 -8.15
N VAL A 23 -5.98 -7.56 -7.05
CA VAL A 23 -4.75 -7.56 -6.24
C VAL A 23 -3.52 -7.92 -7.07
N ALA A 24 -3.63 -8.91 -7.96
CA ALA A 24 -2.51 -9.31 -8.83
C ALA A 24 -2.11 -8.20 -9.81
N ALA A 25 -3.10 -7.49 -10.38
CA ALA A 25 -2.86 -6.37 -11.29
C ALA A 25 -2.20 -5.21 -10.55
N LEU A 26 -2.72 -4.82 -9.39
CA LEU A 26 -2.16 -3.74 -8.56
C LEU A 26 -0.70 -4.02 -8.18
N ARG A 27 -0.37 -5.25 -7.75
CA ARG A 27 1.02 -5.65 -7.48
C ARG A 27 1.93 -5.47 -8.69
N ARG A 28 1.46 -5.83 -9.90
CA ARG A 28 2.26 -5.71 -11.14
C ARG A 28 2.48 -4.24 -11.51
N ILE A 29 1.47 -3.40 -11.33
CA ILE A 29 1.57 -1.97 -11.63
C ILE A 29 2.54 -1.29 -10.66
N VAL A 30 2.44 -1.56 -9.36
CA VAL A 30 3.34 -0.99 -8.34
C VAL A 30 4.78 -1.42 -8.56
N ARG A 31 5.03 -2.69 -8.88
CA ARG A 31 6.35 -3.16 -9.30
C ARG A 31 6.90 -2.35 -10.46
N THR A 32 6.10 -2.19 -11.52
CA THR A 32 6.52 -1.47 -12.72
C THR A 32 6.88 -0.02 -12.39
N HIS A 33 6.05 0.66 -11.60
CA HIS A 33 6.30 2.04 -11.19
C HIS A 33 7.56 2.20 -10.34
N LEU A 34 7.77 1.34 -9.33
CA LEU A 34 8.95 1.41 -8.47
C LEU A 34 10.24 1.08 -9.22
N THR A 35 10.20 0.09 -10.12
CA THR A 35 11.35 -0.19 -10.99
C THR A 35 11.68 1.01 -11.88
N LEU A 36 10.67 1.66 -12.48
CA LEU A 36 10.87 2.87 -13.29
C LEU A 36 11.38 4.07 -12.47
N TRP A 37 11.11 4.10 -11.17
CA TRP A 37 11.64 5.11 -10.25
C TRP A 37 13.05 4.79 -9.76
N GLY A 38 13.62 3.64 -10.14
CA GLY A 38 14.94 3.21 -9.69
C GLY A 38 14.95 2.64 -8.27
N LEU A 39 13.81 2.10 -7.82
CA LEU A 39 13.62 1.54 -6.47
C LEU A 39 13.22 0.05 -6.49
N PRO A 40 14.01 -0.83 -7.15
CA PRO A 40 13.68 -2.25 -7.23
C PRO A 40 13.65 -2.93 -5.86
N ASP A 41 14.48 -2.48 -4.91
CA ASP A 41 14.60 -3.06 -3.57
C ASP A 41 13.34 -2.88 -2.71
N LEU A 42 12.50 -1.88 -3.05
CA LEU A 42 11.24 -1.61 -2.34
C LEU A 42 10.04 -2.38 -2.93
N VAL A 43 10.22 -3.06 -4.06
CA VAL A 43 9.11 -3.69 -4.79
C VAL A 43 8.38 -4.74 -3.95
N GLU A 44 9.12 -5.63 -3.28
CA GLU A 44 8.53 -6.72 -2.52
C GLU A 44 7.70 -6.19 -1.35
N VAL A 45 8.30 -5.30 -0.56
CA VAL A 45 7.65 -4.62 0.57
C VAL A 45 6.39 -3.88 0.11
N ALA A 46 6.49 -3.10 -0.97
CA ALA A 46 5.36 -2.35 -1.50
C ALA A 46 4.22 -3.24 -1.98
N GLN A 47 4.52 -4.38 -2.61
CA GLN A 47 3.52 -5.34 -3.04
C GLN A 47 2.78 -5.98 -1.86
N ILE A 48 3.48 -6.26 -0.76
CA ILE A 48 2.86 -6.73 0.49
C ILE A 48 1.93 -5.63 1.03
N CYS A 49 2.42 -4.40 1.22
CA CYS A 49 1.62 -3.29 1.72
C CYS A 49 0.32 -3.11 0.92
N VAL A 50 0.40 -3.10 -0.41
CA VAL A 50 -0.77 -2.95 -1.28
C VAL A 50 -1.74 -4.11 -1.11
N SER A 51 -1.24 -5.35 -1.02
CA SER A 51 -2.11 -6.53 -0.87
C SER A 51 -2.88 -6.48 0.44
N GLU A 52 -2.20 -6.15 1.54
CA GLU A 52 -2.81 -6.06 2.87
C GLU A 52 -3.80 -4.90 2.99
N LEU A 53 -3.44 -3.72 2.47
CA LEU A 53 -4.35 -2.57 2.49
C LEU A 53 -5.61 -2.82 1.67
N VAL A 54 -5.48 -3.43 0.49
CA VAL A 54 -6.63 -3.79 -0.37
C VAL A 54 -7.46 -4.89 0.28
N ALA A 55 -6.83 -5.93 0.85
CA ALA A 55 -7.52 -6.99 1.57
C ALA A 55 -8.32 -6.44 2.76
N ASN A 56 -7.79 -5.44 3.46
CA ASN A 56 -8.52 -4.76 4.52
C ASN A 56 -9.76 -4.04 3.99
N VAL A 57 -9.67 -3.32 2.87
CA VAL A 57 -10.84 -2.68 2.25
C VAL A 57 -11.89 -3.73 1.85
N ILE A 58 -11.47 -4.80 1.16
CA ILE A 58 -12.38 -5.88 0.74
C ILE A 58 -13.10 -6.51 1.95
N THR A 59 -12.35 -6.75 3.04
CA THR A 59 -12.85 -7.46 4.22
C THR A 59 -13.74 -6.58 5.09
N HIS A 60 -13.40 -5.29 5.25
CA HIS A 60 -14.04 -4.42 6.23
C HIS A 60 -15.02 -3.40 5.63
N VAL A 61 -14.82 -2.99 4.38
CA VAL A 61 -15.72 -2.08 3.66
C VAL A 61 -16.60 -2.85 2.68
N GLY A 62 -16.02 -3.80 1.95
CA GLY A 62 -16.73 -4.75 1.10
C GLY A 62 -16.09 -4.90 -0.29
N ALA A 63 -16.27 -6.08 -0.89
CA ALA A 63 -15.90 -6.32 -2.28
C ALA A 63 -16.67 -5.38 -3.23
N GLY A 64 -15.99 -4.88 -4.27
CA GLY A 64 -16.54 -3.94 -5.24
C GLY A 64 -16.50 -2.48 -4.79
N THR A 65 -15.96 -2.18 -3.61
CA THR A 65 -15.84 -0.80 -3.10
C THR A 65 -14.95 0.04 -4.03
N PRO A 66 -15.42 1.20 -4.54
CA PRO A 66 -14.59 2.12 -5.30
C PRO A 66 -13.43 2.65 -4.46
N THR A 67 -12.21 2.35 -4.85
CA THR A 67 -11.00 2.59 -4.04
C THR A 67 -9.93 3.27 -4.87
N THR A 68 -9.07 4.07 -4.23
CA THR A 68 -7.92 4.71 -4.91
C THR A 68 -6.62 4.30 -4.26
N LEU A 69 -5.70 3.73 -5.05
CA LEU A 69 -4.31 3.50 -4.66
C LEU A 69 -3.49 4.75 -4.98
N VAL A 70 -2.75 5.25 -4.00
CA VAL A 70 -1.84 6.39 -4.16
C VAL A 70 -0.42 5.95 -3.84
N VAL A 71 0.50 6.18 -4.78
CA VAL A 71 1.94 5.95 -4.56
C VAL A 71 2.68 7.24 -4.81
N ALA A 72 3.43 7.70 -3.80
CA ALA A 72 4.16 8.95 -3.83
C ALA A 72 5.59 8.77 -3.31
N MET A 73 6.51 9.63 -3.76
CA MET A 73 7.86 9.70 -3.24
C MET A 73 8.05 11.04 -2.53
N LYS A 74 8.48 11.01 -1.27
CA LYS A 74 8.79 12.19 -0.46
C LYS A 74 10.20 12.06 0.08
N GLY A 75 11.14 12.76 -0.55
CA GLY A 75 12.57 12.61 -0.24
C GLY A 75 13.03 11.20 -0.58
N THR A 76 13.56 10.50 0.42
CA THR A 76 14.02 9.11 0.32
C THR A 76 12.93 8.07 0.63
N HIS A 77 11.71 8.50 0.92
CA HIS A 77 10.64 7.61 1.38
C HIS A 77 9.58 7.42 0.30
N VAL A 78 9.08 6.18 0.19
CA VAL A 78 7.89 5.86 -0.59
C VAL A 78 6.70 5.81 0.35
N ARG A 79 5.62 6.50 -0.04
CA ARG A 79 4.34 6.48 0.66
C ARG A 79 3.31 5.76 -0.21
N ILE A 80 2.64 4.77 0.37
CA ILE A 80 1.57 3.99 -0.25
C ILE A 80 0.31 4.23 0.57
N GLU A 81 -0.76 4.63 -0.08
CA GLU A 81 -2.06 4.85 0.55
C GLU A 81 -3.14 4.13 -0.24
N VAL A 82 -4.16 3.65 0.46
CA VAL A 82 -5.38 3.12 -0.15
C VAL A 82 -6.54 3.86 0.49
N HIS A 83 -7.32 4.55 -0.33
CA HIS A 83 -8.47 5.36 0.11
C HIS A 83 -9.76 4.70 -0.36
N ASP A 84 -10.62 4.32 0.58
CA ASP A 84 -12.01 3.94 0.32
C ASP A 84 -12.95 5.16 0.50
N PRO A 85 -14.23 5.07 0.07
CA PRO A 85 -15.17 6.19 0.12
C PRO A 85 -15.57 6.61 1.53
N ASP A 86 -15.43 5.72 2.52
CA ASP A 86 -15.92 5.96 3.87
C ASP A 86 -14.93 6.77 4.70
N GLY A 87 -13.65 6.87 4.29
CA GLY A 87 -12.63 7.86 4.70
C GLY A 87 -12.36 8.02 6.22
N LYS A 88 -13.10 7.30 7.06
CA LYS A 88 -13.16 7.34 8.52
C LYS A 88 -12.69 6.02 9.13
N ALA A 89 -12.63 4.95 8.33
CA ALA A 89 -12.07 3.69 8.77
C ALA A 89 -10.54 3.80 8.78
N LEU A 90 -9.96 4.02 9.95
CA LEU A 90 -8.53 3.76 10.13
C LEU A 90 -8.29 2.28 9.85
N PRO A 91 -7.19 1.89 9.17
CA PRO A 91 -6.83 0.50 8.98
C PRO A 91 -6.88 -0.22 10.33
N THR A 92 -7.79 -1.18 10.48
CA THR A 92 -7.98 -1.85 11.77
C THR A 92 -6.79 -2.77 12.02
N LEU A 93 -6.00 -2.46 13.04
CA LEU A 93 -4.89 -3.31 13.45
C LEU A 93 -5.45 -4.54 14.16
N VAL A 94 -5.73 -5.59 13.39
CA VAL A 94 -6.16 -6.87 13.96
C VAL A 94 -4.93 -7.55 14.57
N SER A 95 -4.90 -7.64 15.90
CA SER A 95 -3.86 -8.38 16.62
C SER A 95 -3.78 -9.82 16.11
N ALA A 96 -2.58 -10.24 15.70
CA ALA A 96 -2.29 -11.58 15.23
C ALA A 96 -2.54 -12.59 16.36
N THR A 97 -3.75 -13.15 16.40
CA THR A 97 -3.98 -14.44 17.07
C THR A 97 -3.61 -15.53 16.07
N SER A 98 -2.92 -16.54 16.58
CA SER A 98 -2.14 -17.58 15.88
C SER A 98 -2.92 -18.47 14.89
N ALA A 99 -4.14 -18.10 14.51
CA ALA A 99 -5.02 -18.82 13.58
C ALA A 99 -5.51 -17.99 12.39
N SER A 100 -5.18 -16.69 12.24
CA SER A 100 -5.51 -15.90 11.05
C SER A 100 -4.27 -15.51 10.24
N GLU A 101 -4.28 -15.77 8.92
CA GLU A 101 -3.24 -15.30 7.99
C GLU A 101 -3.24 -13.76 7.87
N SER A 102 -4.38 -13.11 8.10
CA SER A 102 -4.57 -11.65 8.00
C SER A 102 -3.77 -10.82 9.02
N GLY A 103 -3.36 -11.41 10.15
CA GLY A 103 -2.60 -10.69 11.18
C GLY A 103 -1.10 -10.59 10.90
N ARG A 104 -0.54 -11.46 10.04
CA ARG A 104 0.90 -11.49 9.74
C ARG A 104 1.30 -10.41 8.74
N GLY A 105 0.46 -10.16 7.74
CA GLY A 105 0.75 -9.19 6.69
C GLY A 105 0.82 -7.76 7.22
N LEU A 106 -0.12 -7.35 8.07
CA LEU A 106 -0.05 -6.03 8.69
C LEU A 106 1.11 -5.90 9.70
N ALA A 107 1.46 -6.98 10.42
CA ALA A 107 2.65 -6.99 11.28
C ALA A 107 3.95 -6.83 10.47
N LEU A 108 4.02 -7.40 9.26
CA LEU A 108 5.11 -7.15 8.31
C LEU A 108 5.11 -5.70 7.83
N VAL A 109 3.95 -5.14 7.47
CA VAL A 109 3.82 -3.71 7.10
C VAL A 109 4.29 -2.81 8.25
N THR A 110 3.88 -3.07 9.48
CA THR A 110 4.34 -2.32 10.67
C THR A 110 5.84 -2.48 10.93
N ALA A 111 6.41 -3.66 10.66
CA ALA A 111 7.85 -3.90 10.82
C ALA A 111 8.70 -3.28 9.71
N MET A 112 8.15 -3.05 8.52
CA MET A 112 8.87 -2.57 7.33
C MET A 112 8.60 -1.10 6.98
N ALA A 113 7.49 -0.54 7.45
CA ALA A 113 7.14 0.86 7.19
C ALA A 113 7.72 1.78 8.27
N ASP A 114 8.37 2.86 7.85
CA ASP A 114 8.87 3.88 8.78
C ASP A 114 7.75 4.51 9.61
N ARG A 115 6.53 4.59 9.05
CA ARG A 115 5.28 5.02 9.71
C ARG A 115 4.06 4.38 9.06
N TRP A 116 3.05 4.05 9.85
CA TRP A 116 1.71 3.65 9.43
C TRP A 116 0.67 4.35 10.33
N GLY A 117 -0.55 4.57 9.81
CA GLY A 117 -1.59 5.37 10.47
C GLY A 117 -2.24 6.34 9.51
#